data_AF-A0A2T7NGF1-F1
#
_entry.id   AF-A0A2T7NGF1-F1
#
_cell.length_a   1.000
_cell.length_b   1.000
_cell.length_c   1.000
_cell.angle_alpha   90.00
_cell.angle_beta   90.00
_cell.angle_gamma   90.00
#
_symmetry.space_group_name_H-M   'P 1'
#
loop_
_entity.id
_entity.type
_entity.pdbx_description
1 polymer ?
#
loop_
_entity_poly.entity_id
_entity_poly.type
_entity_poly.pdbx_seq_one_letter_code
_entity_poly.pdbx_strand_id
1 'polypeptide(L)'
;MFFSTAASHSGIGEGVLLGLGNPLLDITIYTDTIFLQRYNLKPNNAILATCEHQAMFHDMVQNYNPTYIAGGATQNSIRVAQWLLQRRHSTTFFGGVGDDYFRHILEEKAAEVGVKVCYQVHKDRRTGICGAIITGEDRSLVTELGAAELFTEEFLHQEDNWSYVEKARVCYVGGFVLPVSPKAVLSIARHCSLRQKMLVMNLHATFLAKHFADPSLGIMQYVDILFGNGDEAAEFSSRAGFNTTDIKEIALKTAALPKANASKPRIVVFTQGKDSTIVAFGRTLREVPVTPIDHELIKDTNGCGDAFVGGFLSQLVQQRPLEECLQCGSYAARVVLQNYGCTFPPVPDYP
;
A
#
# COMPACT_ATOMS: atom_id res chain seq x y z
N MET A 1 -13.96 12.99 19.02
CA MET A 1 -12.70 13.37 19.68
C MET A 1 -11.86 12.12 19.92
N PHE A 2 -11.17 11.59 18.90
CA PHE A 2 -10.28 10.40 19.06
C PHE A 2 -8.80 10.76 19.20
N PHE A 3 -8.46 12.03 19.01
CA PHE A 3 -7.14 12.57 19.31
C PHE A 3 -7.31 13.51 20.49
N SER A 4 -6.86 13.05 21.66
CA SER A 4 -6.74 13.85 22.88
C SER A 4 -5.79 15.02 22.63
N THR A 5 -6.15 16.22 23.09
CA THR A 5 -5.35 17.46 23.01
C THR A 5 -4.18 17.50 24.00
N ALA A 6 -3.65 16.33 24.40
CA ALA A 6 -2.44 16.25 25.21
C ALA A 6 -1.57 15.10 24.70
N ALA A 7 -0.90 15.31 23.57
CA ALA A 7 0.17 14.45 23.11
C ALA A 7 1.43 14.78 23.94
N SER A 8 1.69 14.02 25.00
CA SER A 8 3.05 13.90 25.52
C SER A 8 3.94 13.38 24.39
N HIS A 9 5.04 14.06 24.08
CA HIS A 9 6.08 13.64 23.12
C HIS A 9 6.75 12.32 23.54
N SER A 10 6.00 11.21 23.54
CA SER A 10 6.58 9.87 23.57
C SER A 10 7.29 9.68 22.23
N GLY A 11 8.63 9.66 22.25
CA GLY A 11 9.44 9.54 21.04
C GLY A 11 9.04 8.33 20.20
N ILE A 12 9.15 8.48 18.88
CA ILE A 12 8.85 7.44 17.89
C ILE A 12 9.79 6.26 18.12
N GLY A 13 9.33 5.18 18.74
CA GLY A 13 10.16 3.99 18.97
C GLY A 13 10.51 3.28 17.65
N GLU A 14 11.63 2.55 17.63
CA GLU A 14 11.90 1.60 16.56
C GLU A 14 10.75 0.59 16.42
N GLY A 15 10.39 0.20 15.20
CA GLY A 15 9.34 -0.78 14.91
C GLY A 15 7.93 -0.31 15.29
N VAL A 16 7.67 1.01 15.37
CA VAL A 16 6.35 1.55 15.70
C VAL A 16 5.30 1.26 14.60
N LEU A 17 5.76 1.14 13.35
CA LEU A 17 4.94 0.83 12.17
C LEU A 17 5.39 -0.50 11.56
N LEU A 18 4.48 -1.44 11.42
CA LEU A 18 4.73 -2.70 10.70
C LEU A 18 3.99 -2.72 9.38
N GLY A 19 4.68 -3.12 8.32
CA GLY A 19 4.11 -3.41 7.01
C GLY A 19 4.14 -4.90 6.70
N LEU A 20 3.07 -5.43 6.11
CA LEU A 20 3.06 -6.75 5.49
C LEU A 20 2.57 -6.63 4.05
N GLY A 21 3.43 -7.02 3.09
CA GLY A 21 3.20 -6.80 1.67
C GLY A 21 3.91 -7.80 0.77
N ASN A 22 3.73 -7.62 -0.53
CA ASN A 22 4.49 -8.33 -1.56
C ASN A 22 5.67 -7.43 -2.01
N PRO A 23 6.92 -7.76 -1.66
CA PRO A 23 8.09 -7.05 -2.14
C PRO A 23 8.35 -7.44 -3.60
N LEU A 24 8.41 -6.45 -4.49
CA LEU A 24 8.51 -6.66 -5.92
C LEU A 24 9.58 -5.74 -6.50
N LEU A 25 10.33 -6.23 -7.50
CA LEU A 25 11.16 -5.37 -8.32
C LEU A 25 10.34 -4.84 -9.50
N ASP A 26 10.17 -3.52 -9.59
CA ASP A 26 9.49 -2.90 -10.71
C ASP A 26 10.45 -2.81 -11.91
N ILE A 27 10.03 -3.34 -13.05
CA ILE A 27 10.69 -3.20 -14.35
C ILE A 27 9.88 -2.18 -15.14
N THR A 28 10.38 -0.96 -15.26
CA THR A 28 9.62 0.16 -15.80
C THR A 28 10.11 0.55 -17.19
N ILE A 29 9.19 0.63 -18.14
CA ILE A 29 9.43 1.11 -19.51
C ILE A 29 8.47 2.25 -19.87
N TYR A 30 8.94 3.15 -20.73
CA TYR A 30 8.12 4.18 -21.36
C TYR A 30 7.91 3.78 -22.81
N THR A 31 6.66 3.64 -23.23
CA THR A 31 6.29 3.13 -24.56
C THR A 31 4.96 3.74 -25.02
N ASP A 32 4.47 3.29 -26.16
CA ASP A 32 3.17 3.64 -26.73
C ASP A 32 2.09 2.59 -26.45
N THR A 33 0.85 2.92 -26.84
CA THR A 33 -0.31 2.04 -26.69
C THR A 33 -0.26 0.80 -27.59
N ILE A 34 0.64 0.75 -28.58
CA ILE A 34 0.82 -0.43 -29.44
C ILE A 34 1.43 -1.58 -28.63
N PHE A 35 2.33 -1.28 -27.70
CA PHE A 35 2.86 -2.28 -26.77
C PHE A 35 1.74 -2.90 -25.91
N LEU A 36 0.84 -2.06 -25.37
CA LEU A 36 -0.29 -2.55 -24.57
C LEU A 36 -1.20 -3.48 -25.39
N GLN A 37 -1.52 -3.09 -26.62
CA GLN A 37 -2.34 -3.90 -27.53
C GLN A 37 -1.69 -5.26 -27.85
N ARG A 38 -0.36 -5.28 -28.08
CA ARG A 38 0.40 -6.50 -28.36
C ARG A 38 0.24 -7.56 -27.26
N TYR A 39 0.18 -7.13 -26.00
CA TYR A 39 0.07 -8.01 -24.84
C TYR A 39 -1.32 -8.00 -24.19
N ASN A 40 -2.34 -7.50 -24.89
CA ASN A 40 -3.73 -7.45 -24.42
C ASN A 40 -3.90 -6.75 -23.05
N LEU A 41 -3.14 -5.68 -22.84
CA LEU A 41 -3.16 -4.89 -21.62
C LEU A 41 -4.08 -3.68 -21.78
N LYS A 42 -4.81 -3.37 -20.71
CA LYS A 42 -5.58 -2.13 -20.61
C LYS A 42 -4.71 -1.03 -20.01
N PRO A 43 -4.85 0.24 -20.46
CA PRO A 43 -4.25 1.37 -19.75
C PRO A 43 -4.82 1.46 -18.33
N ASN A 44 -4.03 2.03 -17.41
CA ASN A 44 -4.39 2.25 -16.00
C ASN A 44 -5.00 1.04 -15.29
N ASN A 45 -4.38 -0.13 -15.43
CA ASN A 45 -4.90 -1.40 -14.89
C ASN A 45 -3.80 -2.17 -14.15
N ALA A 46 -4.19 -3.04 -13.22
CA ALA A 46 -3.28 -3.93 -12.51
C ALA A 46 -3.76 -5.38 -12.58
N ILE A 47 -2.91 -6.26 -13.08
CA ILE A 47 -3.19 -7.70 -13.25
C ILE A 47 -2.04 -8.56 -12.73
N LEU A 48 -2.35 -9.83 -12.47
CA LEU A 48 -1.34 -10.86 -12.28
C LEU A 48 -0.90 -11.43 -13.63
N ALA A 49 0.40 -11.65 -13.78
CA ALA A 49 0.99 -12.25 -14.96
C ALA A 49 0.47 -13.68 -15.17
N THR A 50 0.23 -14.01 -16.43
CA THR A 50 -0.03 -15.38 -16.89
C THR A 50 1.13 -15.83 -17.79
N CYS A 51 1.10 -17.08 -18.27
CA CYS A 51 2.11 -17.59 -19.21
C CYS A 51 2.26 -16.71 -20.47
N GLU A 52 1.19 -16.06 -20.91
CA GLU A 52 1.20 -15.16 -22.08
C GLU A 52 2.05 -13.91 -21.88
N HIS A 53 2.26 -13.50 -20.62
CA HIS A 53 3.01 -12.30 -20.26
C HIS A 53 4.52 -12.57 -20.07
N GLN A 54 4.97 -13.82 -20.10
CA GLN A 54 6.40 -14.13 -19.94
C GLN A 54 7.25 -13.54 -21.07
N ALA A 55 6.73 -13.57 -22.30
CA ALA A 55 7.35 -12.92 -23.45
C ALA A 55 7.40 -11.39 -23.31
N MET A 56 6.44 -10.78 -22.60
CA MET A 56 6.40 -9.34 -22.35
C MET A 56 7.59 -8.90 -21.49
N PHE A 57 7.87 -9.58 -20.38
CA PHE A 57 9.01 -9.23 -19.54
C PHE A 57 10.34 -9.34 -20.29
N HIS A 58 10.49 -10.33 -21.17
CA HIS A 58 11.67 -10.45 -22.01
C HIS A 58 11.78 -9.29 -23.02
N ASP A 59 10.68 -8.92 -23.70
CA ASP A 59 10.61 -7.80 -24.63
C ASP A 59 10.98 -6.48 -23.94
N MET A 60 10.41 -6.22 -22.74
CA MET A 60 10.72 -5.05 -21.92
C MET A 60 12.23 -4.93 -21.64
N VAL A 61 12.88 -6.02 -21.27
CA VAL A 61 14.31 -6.02 -20.90
C VAL A 61 15.23 -5.89 -22.12
N GLN A 62 14.91 -6.57 -23.23
CA GLN A 62 15.78 -6.59 -24.41
C GLN A 62 15.64 -5.33 -25.27
N ASN A 63 14.42 -4.79 -25.40
CA ASN A 63 14.12 -3.81 -26.46
C ASN A 63 13.81 -2.39 -25.94
N TYR A 64 13.58 -2.20 -24.64
CA TYR A 64 13.07 -0.92 -24.09
C TYR A 64 13.95 -0.27 -23.01
N ASN A 65 15.18 -0.78 -22.77
CA ASN A 65 16.14 -0.27 -21.78
C ASN A 65 15.48 0.11 -20.43
N PRO A 66 14.95 -0.87 -19.69
CA PRO A 66 14.09 -0.61 -18.56
C PRO A 66 14.87 -0.02 -17.38
N THR A 67 14.15 0.70 -16.53
CA THR A 67 14.62 1.07 -15.20
C THR A 67 14.15 0.06 -14.16
N TYR A 68 15.02 -0.27 -13.22
CA TYR A 68 14.72 -1.21 -12.13
C TYR A 68 14.57 -0.43 -10.82
N ILE A 69 13.40 -0.53 -10.21
CA ILE A 69 13.05 0.23 -9.02
C ILE A 69 12.54 -0.73 -7.96
N ALA A 70 13.01 -0.58 -6.72
CA ALA A 70 12.44 -1.32 -5.60
C ALA A 70 10.97 -0.88 -5.41
N GLY A 71 10.05 -1.82 -5.61
CA GLY A 71 8.61 -1.57 -5.65
C GLY A 71 7.85 -2.45 -4.66
N GLY A 72 6.63 -2.80 -5.05
CA GLY A 72 5.64 -3.43 -4.19
C GLY A 72 4.87 -2.39 -3.37
N ALA A 73 3.55 -2.33 -3.57
CA ALA A 73 2.71 -1.23 -3.09
C ALA A 73 2.84 -0.95 -1.59
N THR A 74 2.85 -2.01 -0.76
CA THR A 74 3.00 -1.83 0.70
C THR A 74 4.41 -1.40 1.08
N GLN A 75 5.43 -1.93 0.40
CA GLN A 75 6.83 -1.57 0.67
C GLN A 75 7.09 -0.11 0.28
N ASN A 76 6.50 0.37 -0.80
CA ASN A 76 6.49 1.79 -1.17
C ASN A 76 5.93 2.66 -0.05
N SER A 77 4.73 2.36 0.46
CA SER A 77 4.14 3.13 1.56
C SER A 77 5.01 3.12 2.82
N ILE A 78 5.63 1.99 3.14
CA ILE A 78 6.51 1.86 4.31
C ILE A 78 7.82 2.62 4.13
N ARG A 79 8.40 2.64 2.92
CA ARG A 79 9.57 3.45 2.58
C ARG A 79 9.26 4.94 2.67
N VAL A 80 8.11 5.38 2.16
CA VAL A 80 7.66 6.78 2.26
C VAL A 80 7.41 7.18 3.71
N ALA A 81 6.75 6.32 4.50
CA ALA A 81 6.55 6.58 5.93
C ALA A 81 7.90 6.69 6.65
N GLN A 82 8.83 5.78 6.39
CA GLN A 82 10.17 5.80 6.99
C GLN A 82 10.98 7.04 6.59
N TRP A 83 10.85 7.48 5.32
CA TRP A 83 11.43 8.72 4.83
C TRP A 83 10.88 9.94 5.57
N LEU A 84 9.58 10.03 5.82
CA LEU A 84 9.02 11.16 6.58
C LEU A 84 9.41 11.13 8.07
N LEU A 85 9.60 9.94 8.63
CA LEU A 85 9.97 9.78 10.04
C LEU A 85 11.43 10.10 10.34
N GLN A 86 12.33 10.01 9.34
CA GLN A 86 13.77 10.31 9.44
C GLN A 86 14.50 9.63 10.63
N ARG A 87 13.92 8.58 11.22
CA ARG A 87 14.50 7.81 12.33
C ARG A 87 14.62 6.36 11.92
N ARG A 88 15.85 5.89 11.73
CA ARG A 88 16.13 4.51 11.27
C ARG A 88 15.35 3.47 12.08
N HIS A 89 14.86 2.47 11.37
CA HIS A 89 14.11 1.33 11.87
C HIS A 89 12.83 1.70 12.61
N SER A 90 12.25 2.88 12.39
CA SER A 90 10.90 3.21 12.89
C SER A 90 9.86 2.32 12.24
N THR A 91 10.11 1.84 11.03
CA THR A 91 9.25 0.92 10.31
C THR A 91 9.89 -0.46 10.14
N THR A 92 9.06 -1.49 10.13
CA THR A 92 9.43 -2.88 9.83
C THR A 92 8.58 -3.38 8.66
N PHE A 93 9.17 -4.15 7.74
CA PHE A 93 8.46 -4.70 6.57
C PHE A 93 8.65 -6.21 6.45
N PHE A 94 7.55 -6.94 6.28
CA PHE A 94 7.51 -8.38 6.01
C PHE A 94 7.04 -8.68 4.60
N GLY A 95 7.62 -9.73 4.00
CA GLY A 95 7.22 -10.27 2.70
C GLY A 95 8.13 -11.41 2.23
N GLY A 96 7.74 -12.13 1.17
CA GLY A 96 8.51 -13.23 0.61
C GLY A 96 9.40 -12.79 -0.57
N VAL A 97 10.66 -13.24 -0.60
CA VAL A 97 11.64 -12.94 -1.65
C VAL A 97 12.41 -14.20 -2.06
N GLY A 98 13.01 -14.18 -3.24
CA GLY A 98 13.89 -15.24 -3.70
C GLY A 98 15.29 -15.13 -3.08
N ASP A 99 16.11 -16.16 -3.25
CA ASP A 99 17.54 -16.10 -2.96
C ASP A 99 18.32 -15.63 -4.20
N ASP A 100 18.09 -14.39 -4.62
CA ASP A 100 18.63 -13.85 -5.86
C ASP A 100 19.09 -12.38 -5.76
N TYR A 101 19.64 -11.86 -6.87
CA TYR A 101 20.12 -10.49 -6.96
C TYR A 101 19.00 -9.45 -6.74
N PHE A 102 17.76 -9.75 -7.13
CA PHE A 102 16.64 -8.82 -6.98
C PHE A 102 16.26 -8.63 -5.52
N ARG A 103 16.36 -9.68 -4.68
CA ARG A 103 16.27 -9.51 -3.21
C ARG A 103 17.25 -8.46 -2.72
N HIS A 104 18.51 -8.54 -3.13
CA HIS A 104 19.54 -7.63 -2.63
C HIS A 104 19.27 -6.17 -3.00
N ILE A 105 18.75 -5.91 -4.21
CA ILE A 105 18.30 -4.56 -4.60
C ILE A 105 17.18 -4.07 -3.66
N LEU A 106 16.20 -4.92 -3.35
CA LEU A 106 15.09 -4.57 -2.45
C LEU A 106 15.59 -4.28 -1.01
N GLU A 107 16.51 -5.09 -0.51
CA GLU A 107 17.15 -4.91 0.81
C GLU A 107 17.95 -3.60 0.86
N GLU A 108 18.79 -3.33 -0.14
CA GLU A 108 19.60 -2.12 -0.22
C GLU A 108 18.72 -0.86 -0.25
N LYS A 109 17.72 -0.82 -1.13
CA LYS A 109 16.80 0.33 -1.25
C LYS A 109 15.94 0.55 -0.02
N ALA A 110 15.59 -0.51 0.71
CA ALA A 110 14.91 -0.38 1.99
C ALA A 110 15.88 0.14 3.09
N ALA A 111 17.12 -0.35 3.11
CA ALA A 111 18.14 0.05 4.07
C ALA A 111 18.65 1.49 3.87
N GLU A 112 18.70 1.98 2.63
CA GLU A 112 19.05 3.36 2.27
C GLU A 112 18.15 4.38 2.99
N VAL A 113 16.84 4.12 3.02
CA VAL A 113 15.87 4.98 3.73
C VAL A 113 15.72 4.60 5.21
N GLY A 114 16.29 3.46 5.63
CA GLY A 114 16.32 3.01 7.02
C GLY A 114 15.15 2.11 7.44
N VAL A 115 14.45 1.45 6.51
CA VAL A 115 13.41 0.45 6.84
C VAL A 115 14.09 -0.81 7.37
N LYS A 116 13.53 -1.44 8.42
CA LYS A 116 13.93 -2.78 8.84
C LYS A 116 13.15 -3.82 8.03
N VAL A 117 13.81 -4.51 7.10
CA VAL A 117 13.18 -5.61 6.35
C VAL A 117 13.34 -6.95 7.08
N CYS A 118 12.29 -7.75 7.03
CA CYS A 118 12.18 -9.10 7.56
C CYS A 118 11.61 -10.01 6.46
N TYR A 119 12.43 -10.32 5.47
CA TYR A 119 12.01 -11.13 4.33
C TYR A 119 12.07 -12.63 4.62
N GLN A 120 11.04 -13.36 4.17
CA GLN A 120 11.10 -14.81 4.07
C GLN A 120 11.82 -15.18 2.76
N VAL A 121 13.00 -15.78 2.87
CA VAL A 121 13.83 -16.13 1.71
C VAL A 121 13.51 -17.54 1.22
N HIS A 122 13.18 -17.67 -0.07
CA HIS A 122 12.92 -18.94 -0.72
C HIS A 122 14.01 -19.25 -1.76
N LYS A 123 14.73 -20.36 -1.58
CA LYS A 123 15.87 -20.73 -2.44
C LYS A 123 15.47 -21.18 -3.86
N ASP A 124 14.33 -21.85 -3.97
CA ASP A 124 13.89 -22.48 -5.22
C ASP A 124 12.96 -21.57 -6.05
N ARG A 125 12.80 -20.31 -5.67
CA ARG A 125 11.92 -19.34 -6.34
C ARG A 125 12.61 -18.00 -6.50
N ARG A 126 12.33 -17.33 -7.62
CA ARG A 126 12.82 -15.97 -7.88
C ARG A 126 11.99 -14.94 -7.13
N THR A 127 12.60 -13.84 -6.78
CA THR A 127 11.92 -12.64 -6.27
C THR A 127 10.87 -12.16 -7.28
N GLY A 128 9.72 -11.71 -6.78
CA GLY A 128 8.64 -11.22 -7.62
C GLY A 128 9.02 -9.94 -8.38
N ILE A 129 8.39 -9.75 -9.53
CA ILE A 129 8.61 -8.59 -10.41
C ILE A 129 7.28 -7.96 -10.81
N CYS A 130 7.29 -6.65 -11.06
CA CYS A 130 6.15 -5.93 -11.59
C CYS A 130 6.55 -5.22 -12.89
N GLY A 131 5.93 -5.60 -13.99
CA GLY A 131 6.09 -4.93 -15.28
C GLY A 131 5.26 -3.66 -15.25
N ALA A 132 5.93 -2.53 -15.40
CA ALA A 132 5.35 -1.20 -15.32
C ALA A 132 5.43 -0.52 -16.67
N ILE A 133 4.33 -0.58 -17.41
CA ILE A 133 4.24 -0.07 -18.77
C ILE A 133 3.59 1.31 -18.74
N ILE A 134 4.36 2.35 -19.02
CA ILE A 134 3.90 3.74 -18.99
C ILE A 134 3.61 4.21 -20.41
N THR A 135 2.38 4.68 -20.65
CA THR A 135 1.90 5.21 -21.93
C THR A 135 1.20 6.56 -21.72
N GLY A 136 1.89 7.66 -21.98
CA GLY A 136 1.40 8.99 -21.60
C GLY A 136 1.32 9.14 -20.08
N GLU A 137 0.12 9.42 -19.55
CA GLU A 137 -0.14 9.50 -18.09
C GLU A 137 -0.62 8.17 -17.49
N ASP A 138 -1.00 7.21 -18.32
CA ASP A 138 -1.54 5.92 -17.89
C ASP A 138 -0.42 4.91 -17.63
N ARG A 139 -0.63 4.03 -16.65
CA ARG A 139 0.27 2.92 -16.32
C ARG A 139 -0.46 1.59 -16.26
N SER A 140 0.03 0.59 -17.00
CA SER A 140 -0.46 -0.79 -16.89
C SER A 140 0.54 -1.63 -16.11
N LEU A 141 0.06 -2.37 -15.10
CA LEU A 141 0.84 -3.17 -14.17
C LEU A 141 0.57 -4.66 -14.38
N VAL A 142 1.64 -5.40 -14.61
CA VAL A 142 1.59 -6.85 -14.76
C VAL A 142 2.53 -7.47 -13.74
N THR A 143 1.97 -8.12 -12.72
CA THR A 143 2.75 -8.61 -11.59
C THR A 143 2.97 -10.11 -11.65
N GLU A 144 4.23 -10.54 -11.62
CA GLU A 144 4.60 -11.92 -11.32
C GLU A 144 5.06 -12.00 -9.87
N LEU A 145 4.27 -12.63 -9.00
CA LEU A 145 4.51 -12.61 -7.55
C LEU A 145 5.81 -13.31 -7.15
N GLY A 146 6.28 -14.29 -7.92
CA GLY A 146 7.49 -15.05 -7.60
C GLY A 146 7.42 -15.62 -6.19
N ALA A 147 8.49 -15.45 -5.41
CA ALA A 147 8.58 -15.90 -4.02
C ALA A 147 7.62 -15.17 -3.06
N ALA A 148 7.06 -14.00 -3.42
CA ALA A 148 6.11 -13.30 -2.56
C ALA A 148 4.83 -14.13 -2.33
N GLU A 149 4.45 -14.98 -3.30
CA GLU A 149 3.28 -15.87 -3.18
C GLU A 149 3.46 -16.99 -2.14
N LEU A 150 4.70 -17.23 -1.70
CA LEU A 150 5.04 -18.30 -0.76
C LEU A 150 5.17 -17.81 0.69
N PHE A 151 4.83 -16.54 0.96
CA PHE A 151 4.90 -16.00 2.31
C PHE A 151 3.93 -16.73 3.26
N THR A 152 4.42 -17.22 4.39
CA THR A 152 3.64 -18.07 5.29
C THR A 152 3.41 -17.48 6.68
N GLU A 153 2.33 -17.93 7.32
CA GLU A 153 2.03 -17.59 8.72
C GLU A 153 3.08 -18.16 9.68
N GLU A 154 3.63 -19.34 9.39
CA GLU A 154 4.63 -19.99 10.23
C GLU A 154 5.90 -19.16 10.35
N PHE A 155 6.35 -18.53 9.26
CA PHE A 155 7.46 -17.59 9.30
C PHE A 155 7.13 -16.36 10.15
N LEU A 156 5.94 -15.80 9.99
CA LEU A 156 5.49 -14.65 10.77
C LEU A 156 5.43 -14.95 12.29
N HIS A 157 5.08 -16.17 12.68
CA HIS A 157 4.97 -16.61 14.08
C HIS A 157 6.27 -17.05 14.73
N GLN A 158 7.41 -17.06 14.02
CA GLN A 158 8.71 -17.25 14.66
C GLN A 158 8.92 -16.17 15.73
N GLU A 159 9.49 -16.52 16.88
CA GLU A 159 9.57 -15.64 18.06
C GLU A 159 10.16 -14.27 17.74
N ASP A 160 11.30 -14.24 17.05
CA ASP A 160 11.96 -12.99 16.64
C ASP A 160 11.09 -12.15 15.70
N ASN A 161 10.33 -12.78 14.80
CA ASN A 161 9.47 -12.09 13.83
C ASN A 161 8.20 -11.54 14.49
N TRP A 162 7.55 -12.36 15.32
CA TRP A 162 6.33 -11.96 16.02
C TRP A 162 6.59 -10.84 17.01
N SER A 163 7.79 -10.75 17.58
CA SER A 163 8.19 -9.64 18.45
C SER A 163 8.00 -8.26 17.78
N TYR A 164 8.16 -8.14 16.46
CA TYR A 164 7.88 -6.90 15.73
C TYR A 164 6.38 -6.61 15.65
N VAL A 165 5.54 -7.63 15.48
CA VAL A 165 4.07 -7.52 15.53
C VAL A 165 3.61 -7.09 16.93
N GLU A 166 4.28 -7.55 17.98
CA GLU A 166 4.05 -7.13 19.36
C GLU A 166 4.55 -5.72 19.66
N LYS A 167 5.65 -5.29 19.07
CA LYS A 167 6.21 -3.94 19.23
C LYS A 167 5.40 -2.87 18.49
N ALA A 168 4.85 -3.20 17.31
CA ALA A 168 4.15 -2.24 16.46
C ALA A 168 2.93 -1.61 17.14
N ARG A 169 2.76 -0.30 16.99
CA ARG A 169 1.53 0.40 17.38
C ARG A 169 0.50 0.40 16.26
N VAL A 170 0.99 0.48 15.02
CA VAL A 170 0.19 0.46 13.81
C VAL A 170 0.69 -0.66 12.91
N CYS A 171 -0.22 -1.49 12.42
CA CYS A 171 0.06 -2.50 11.40
C CYS A 171 -0.65 -2.09 10.11
N TYR A 172 0.11 -1.91 9.04
CA TYR A 172 -0.38 -1.70 7.69
C TYR A 172 -0.21 -2.99 6.88
N VAL A 173 -1.32 -3.60 6.47
CA VAL A 173 -1.32 -4.83 5.69
C VAL A 173 -1.90 -4.55 4.31
N GLY A 174 -1.12 -4.80 3.27
CA GLY A 174 -1.57 -4.60 1.89
C GLY A 174 -2.66 -5.58 1.49
N GLY A 175 -3.63 -5.11 0.70
CA GLY A 175 -4.70 -5.96 0.14
C GLY A 175 -4.15 -7.09 -0.73
N PHE A 176 -3.03 -6.87 -1.42
CA PHE A 176 -2.38 -7.90 -2.26
C PHE A 176 -1.90 -9.13 -1.49
N VAL A 177 -1.75 -9.07 -0.17
CA VAL A 177 -1.34 -10.23 0.65
C VAL A 177 -2.53 -11.11 1.03
N LEU A 178 -3.77 -10.60 0.99
CA LEU A 178 -4.97 -11.37 1.32
C LEU A 178 -5.11 -12.68 0.52
N PRO A 179 -4.95 -12.71 -0.82
CA PRO A 179 -5.00 -13.96 -1.56
C PRO A 179 -3.76 -14.85 -1.36
N VAL A 180 -2.63 -14.27 -0.92
CA VAL A 180 -1.35 -14.99 -0.73
C VAL A 180 -1.35 -15.74 0.61
N SER A 181 -1.61 -15.03 1.70
CA SER A 181 -1.48 -15.56 3.05
C SER A 181 -2.61 -15.05 3.95
N PRO A 182 -3.87 -15.44 3.70
CA PRO A 182 -5.03 -14.95 4.45
C PRO A 182 -4.89 -15.25 5.96
N LYS A 183 -4.24 -16.36 6.32
CA LYS A 183 -4.00 -16.73 7.71
C LYS A 183 -3.06 -15.74 8.41
N ALA A 184 -1.92 -15.39 7.79
CA ALA A 184 -0.99 -14.41 8.34
C ALA A 184 -1.66 -13.03 8.53
N VAL A 185 -2.45 -12.60 7.53
CA VAL A 185 -3.21 -11.34 7.62
C VAL A 185 -4.21 -11.38 8.77
N LEU A 186 -4.99 -12.46 8.91
CA LEU A 186 -5.96 -12.62 10.00
C LEU A 186 -5.28 -12.69 11.38
N SER A 187 -4.09 -13.27 11.48
CA SER A 187 -3.34 -13.34 12.74
C SER A 187 -2.87 -11.96 13.20
N ILE A 188 -2.35 -11.11 12.31
CA ILE A 188 -2.06 -9.70 12.61
C ILE A 188 -3.35 -8.96 12.99
N ALA A 189 -4.42 -9.15 12.21
CA ALA A 189 -5.68 -8.44 12.40
C ALA A 189 -6.33 -8.74 13.77
N ARG A 190 -6.37 -10.02 14.16
CA ARG A 190 -6.86 -10.47 15.47
C ARG A 190 -5.99 -9.93 16.60
N HIS A 191 -4.67 -10.01 16.47
CA HIS A 191 -3.75 -9.44 17.47
C HIS A 191 -3.96 -7.94 17.65
N CYS A 192 -4.09 -7.19 16.55
CA CYS A 192 -4.35 -5.75 16.62
C CYS A 192 -5.66 -5.44 17.35
N SER A 193 -6.72 -6.20 17.05
CA SER A 193 -8.02 -6.06 17.70
C SER A 193 -7.94 -6.36 19.21
N LEU A 194 -7.35 -7.49 19.59
CA LEU A 194 -7.19 -7.94 20.98
C LEU A 194 -6.33 -6.98 21.81
N ARG A 195 -5.27 -6.43 21.21
CA ARG A 195 -4.31 -5.55 21.88
C ARG A 195 -4.63 -4.06 21.72
N GLN A 196 -5.79 -3.71 21.17
CA GLN A 196 -6.19 -2.32 20.94
C GLN A 196 -5.18 -1.51 20.10
N LYS A 197 -4.49 -2.17 19.16
CA LYS A 197 -3.63 -1.52 18.16
C LYS A 197 -4.46 -0.99 17.00
N MET A 198 -3.81 -0.37 16.02
CA MET A 198 -4.44 0.12 14.79
C MET A 198 -4.13 -0.83 13.63
N LEU A 199 -5.16 -1.40 13.01
CA LEU A 199 -5.03 -2.12 11.74
C LEU A 199 -5.44 -1.22 10.58
N VAL A 200 -4.50 -0.99 9.67
CA VAL A 200 -4.68 -0.24 8.44
C VAL A 200 -4.58 -1.20 7.25
N MET A 201 -5.50 -1.09 6.29
CA MET A 201 -5.45 -1.85 5.05
C MET A 201 -5.75 -0.98 3.84
N ASN A 202 -5.40 -1.46 2.65
CA ASN A 202 -5.72 -0.80 1.38
C ASN A 202 -6.40 -1.82 0.44
N LEU A 203 -7.45 -1.42 -0.27
CA LEU A 203 -8.12 -2.24 -1.28
C LEU A 203 -7.18 -2.64 -2.41
N HIS A 204 -6.24 -1.76 -2.78
CA HIS A 204 -5.11 -1.95 -3.70
C HIS A 204 -5.42 -2.28 -5.17
N ALA A 205 -6.51 -3.00 -5.45
CA ALA A 205 -6.96 -3.29 -6.81
C ALA A 205 -8.42 -3.75 -6.82
N THR A 206 -9.13 -3.49 -7.91
CA THR A 206 -10.54 -3.89 -8.11
C THR A 206 -10.74 -5.40 -7.92
N PHE A 207 -9.84 -6.24 -8.45
CA PHE A 207 -9.96 -7.70 -8.32
C PHE A 207 -9.86 -8.22 -6.87
N LEU A 208 -9.32 -7.42 -5.94
CA LEU A 208 -9.20 -7.76 -4.53
C LEU A 208 -10.47 -7.46 -3.72
N ALA A 209 -11.35 -6.60 -4.23
CA ALA A 209 -12.58 -6.19 -3.55
C ALA A 209 -13.42 -7.37 -3.06
N LYS A 210 -13.44 -8.48 -3.81
CA LYS A 210 -14.12 -9.72 -3.44
C LYS A 210 -13.66 -10.29 -2.09
N HIS A 211 -12.38 -10.16 -1.74
CA HIS A 211 -11.85 -10.67 -0.47
C HIS A 211 -12.28 -9.80 0.71
N PHE A 212 -12.30 -8.48 0.54
CA PHE A 212 -12.79 -7.57 1.57
C PHE A 212 -14.30 -7.73 1.81
N ALA A 213 -15.06 -8.04 0.76
CA ALA A 213 -16.50 -8.27 0.83
C ALA A 213 -16.88 -9.69 1.30
N ASP A 214 -15.92 -10.61 1.41
CA ASP A 214 -16.17 -12.00 1.78
C ASP A 214 -16.50 -12.13 3.29
N PRO A 215 -17.74 -12.48 3.66
CA PRO A 215 -18.13 -12.63 5.06
C PRO A 215 -17.44 -13.82 5.75
N SER A 216 -16.99 -14.84 5.00
CA SER A 216 -16.29 -16.00 5.56
C SER A 216 -14.85 -15.65 5.97
N LEU A 217 -14.20 -14.76 5.23
CA LEU A 217 -12.92 -14.19 5.61
C LEU A 217 -13.10 -13.19 6.75
N GLY A 218 -14.14 -12.37 6.67
CA GLY A 218 -14.55 -11.45 7.75
C GLY A 218 -13.49 -10.41 8.10
N ILE A 219 -12.53 -10.11 7.21
CA ILE A 219 -11.39 -9.23 7.51
C ILE A 219 -11.82 -7.82 7.90
N MET A 220 -12.89 -7.30 7.26
CA MET A 220 -13.37 -5.94 7.48
C MET A 220 -13.73 -5.66 8.94
N GLN A 221 -14.13 -6.68 9.73
CA GLN A 221 -14.46 -6.48 11.15
C GLN A 221 -13.25 -6.03 12.00
N TYR A 222 -12.03 -6.22 11.52
CA TYR A 222 -10.81 -5.85 12.21
C TYR A 222 -10.19 -4.55 11.69
N VAL A 223 -10.54 -4.12 10.47
CA VAL A 223 -9.94 -2.95 9.82
C VAL A 223 -10.40 -1.66 10.52
N ASP A 224 -9.46 -0.91 11.06
CA ASP A 224 -9.69 0.40 11.67
C ASP A 224 -9.62 1.54 10.63
N ILE A 225 -8.68 1.46 9.68
CA ILE A 225 -8.54 2.41 8.58
C ILE A 225 -8.46 1.65 7.26
N LEU A 226 -9.35 1.96 6.32
CA LEU A 226 -9.33 1.41 4.97
C LEU A 226 -9.01 2.50 3.95
N PHE A 227 -7.98 2.27 3.14
CA PHE A 227 -7.67 3.06 1.96
C PHE A 227 -8.19 2.39 0.68
N GLY A 228 -8.42 3.20 -0.34
CA GLY A 228 -8.62 2.76 -1.72
C GLY A 228 -8.74 3.97 -2.65
N ASN A 229 -8.93 3.72 -3.94
CA ASN A 229 -9.32 4.75 -4.91
C ASN A 229 -10.81 4.62 -5.32
N GLY A 230 -11.28 5.51 -6.18
CA GLY A 230 -12.67 5.52 -6.67
C GLY A 230 -13.10 4.22 -7.36
N ASP A 231 -12.24 3.65 -8.22
CA ASP A 231 -12.55 2.42 -8.96
C ASP A 231 -12.62 1.21 -8.03
N GLU A 232 -11.68 1.10 -7.09
CA GLU A 232 -11.66 0.07 -6.05
C GLU A 232 -12.87 0.17 -5.13
N ALA A 233 -13.26 1.40 -4.76
CA ALA A 233 -14.45 1.65 -3.94
C ALA A 233 -15.73 1.25 -4.68
N ALA A 234 -15.85 1.56 -5.98
CA ALA A 234 -16.99 1.17 -6.80
C ALA A 234 -17.10 -0.36 -6.94
N GLU A 235 -15.98 -1.05 -7.20
CA GLU A 235 -15.98 -2.51 -7.25
C GLU A 235 -16.30 -3.12 -5.88
N PHE A 236 -15.75 -2.57 -4.79
CA PHE A 236 -16.09 -3.01 -3.42
C PHE A 236 -17.57 -2.83 -3.10
N SER A 237 -18.17 -1.70 -3.49
CA SER A 237 -19.62 -1.46 -3.36
C SER A 237 -20.46 -2.53 -4.04
N SER A 238 -20.07 -2.92 -5.26
CA SER A 238 -20.73 -4.00 -6.01
C SER A 238 -20.64 -5.34 -5.27
N ARG A 239 -19.44 -5.72 -4.82
CA ARG A 239 -19.21 -7.00 -4.12
C ARG A 239 -19.85 -7.05 -2.73
N ALA A 240 -19.89 -5.93 -2.02
CA ALA A 240 -20.49 -5.81 -0.70
C ALA A 240 -22.03 -5.65 -0.74
N GLY A 241 -22.63 -5.58 -1.93
CA GLY A 241 -24.09 -5.46 -2.08
C GLY A 241 -24.64 -4.10 -1.64
N PHE A 242 -23.86 -3.03 -1.74
CA PHE A 242 -24.29 -1.69 -1.33
C PHE A 242 -25.23 -1.02 -2.32
N ASN A 243 -25.28 -1.50 -3.58
CA ASN A 243 -26.16 -1.03 -4.64
C ASN A 243 -26.07 0.48 -4.91
N THR A 244 -24.86 1.05 -4.87
CA THR A 244 -24.60 2.46 -5.18
C THR A 244 -23.25 2.64 -5.87
N THR A 245 -23.13 3.66 -6.71
CA THR A 245 -21.87 4.09 -7.34
C THR A 245 -21.41 5.45 -6.80
N ASP A 246 -22.14 6.07 -5.88
CA ASP A 246 -21.75 7.32 -5.24
C ASP A 246 -20.66 7.05 -4.21
N ILE A 247 -19.44 7.56 -4.47
CA ILE A 247 -18.28 7.32 -3.62
C ILE A 247 -18.46 7.78 -2.16
N LYS A 248 -19.27 8.82 -1.92
CA LYS A 248 -19.57 9.34 -0.57
C LYS A 248 -20.46 8.37 0.17
N GLU A 249 -21.49 7.86 -0.50
CA GLU A 249 -22.36 6.83 0.05
C GLU A 249 -21.60 5.52 0.31
N ILE A 250 -20.74 5.12 -0.64
CA ILE A 250 -19.87 3.95 -0.49
C ILE A 250 -18.97 4.10 0.74
N ALA A 251 -18.33 5.26 0.92
CA ALA A 251 -17.47 5.52 2.06
C ALA A 251 -18.24 5.42 3.39
N LEU A 252 -19.44 6.01 3.48
CA LEU A 252 -20.29 5.93 4.66
C LEU A 252 -20.75 4.50 4.97
N LYS A 253 -21.20 3.76 3.95
CA LYS A 253 -21.61 2.35 4.11
C LYS A 253 -20.42 1.47 4.54
N THR A 254 -19.24 1.69 3.96
CA THR A 254 -18.01 0.99 4.34
C THR A 254 -17.60 1.29 5.79
N ALA A 255 -17.67 2.57 6.20
CA ALA A 255 -17.38 2.98 7.58
C ALA A 255 -18.36 2.37 8.59
N ALA A 256 -19.60 2.10 8.18
CA ALA A 256 -20.64 1.50 8.99
C ALA A 256 -20.64 -0.04 9.04
N LEU A 257 -19.80 -0.72 8.24
CA LEU A 257 -19.70 -2.19 8.29
C LEU A 257 -19.36 -2.69 9.70
N PRO A 258 -19.85 -3.88 10.10
CA PRO A 258 -19.61 -4.44 11.43
C PRO A 258 -18.14 -4.42 11.82
N LYS A 259 -17.86 -4.22 13.11
CA LYS A 259 -16.50 -4.12 13.64
C LYS A 259 -16.40 -4.81 14.99
N ALA A 260 -15.38 -5.66 15.15
CA ALA A 260 -15.13 -6.41 16.38
C ALA A 260 -14.82 -5.47 17.56
N ASN A 261 -14.09 -4.38 17.29
CA ASN A 261 -13.86 -3.33 18.26
C ASN A 261 -14.78 -2.13 17.99
N ALA A 262 -15.94 -2.11 18.65
CA ALA A 262 -16.95 -1.06 18.52
C ALA A 262 -16.52 0.29 19.12
N SER A 263 -15.52 0.32 20.01
CA SER A 263 -15.06 1.57 20.65
C SER A 263 -14.28 2.48 19.70
N LYS A 264 -13.82 1.96 18.56
CA LYS A 264 -13.06 2.68 17.54
C LYS A 264 -13.84 2.67 16.22
N PRO A 265 -14.48 3.78 15.82
CA PRO A 265 -15.14 3.87 14.52
C PRO A 265 -14.13 3.67 13.39
N ARG A 266 -14.56 3.03 12.29
CA ARG A 266 -13.72 2.87 11.10
C ARG A 266 -13.53 4.22 10.41
N ILE A 267 -12.31 4.48 9.97
CA ILE A 267 -11.99 5.55 9.01
C ILE A 267 -11.88 4.91 7.62
N VAL A 268 -12.52 5.52 6.63
CA VAL A 268 -12.41 5.13 5.23
C VAL A 268 -11.89 6.33 4.46
N VAL A 269 -10.83 6.15 3.68
CA VAL A 269 -10.19 7.20 2.89
C VAL A 269 -10.13 6.73 1.44
N PHE A 270 -10.91 7.35 0.58
CA PHE A 270 -10.92 7.07 -0.85
C PHE A 270 -10.35 8.25 -1.65
N THR A 271 -9.24 8.01 -2.33
CA THR A 271 -8.61 9.00 -3.21
C THR A 271 -9.25 8.99 -4.59
N GLN A 272 -9.18 10.11 -5.31
CA GLN A 272 -9.80 10.27 -6.63
C GLN A 272 -8.88 11.01 -7.62
N GLY A 273 -7.57 10.74 -7.53
CA GLY A 273 -6.57 11.43 -8.34
C GLY A 273 -6.58 12.94 -8.05
N LYS A 274 -6.99 13.74 -9.04
CA LYS A 274 -7.09 15.21 -8.93
C LYS A 274 -8.33 15.69 -8.16
N ASP A 275 -9.36 14.85 -8.03
CA ASP A 275 -10.58 15.21 -7.34
C ASP A 275 -10.43 15.06 -5.82
N SER A 276 -11.34 15.67 -5.06
CA SER A 276 -11.30 15.65 -3.60
C SER A 276 -11.19 14.23 -3.04
N THR A 277 -10.32 14.04 -2.06
CA THR A 277 -10.26 12.79 -1.29
C THR A 277 -11.49 12.70 -0.38
N ILE A 278 -12.17 11.57 -0.39
CA ILE A 278 -13.37 11.30 0.40
C ILE A 278 -12.97 10.60 1.69
N VAL A 279 -13.35 11.17 2.83
CA VAL A 279 -13.05 10.62 4.14
C VAL A 279 -14.35 10.39 4.89
N ALA A 280 -14.64 9.14 5.24
CA ALA A 280 -15.74 8.79 6.13
C ALA A 280 -15.21 8.33 7.49
N PHE A 281 -15.83 8.82 8.56
CA PHE A 281 -15.54 8.41 9.92
C PHE A 281 -16.83 8.22 10.70
N GLY A 282 -17.20 6.97 10.98
CA GLY A 282 -18.51 6.64 11.52
C GLY A 282 -19.65 7.11 10.59
N ARG A 283 -20.43 8.11 11.04
CA ARG A 283 -21.51 8.73 10.25
C ARG A 283 -21.12 10.06 9.62
N THR A 284 -19.90 10.54 9.85
CA THR A 284 -19.42 11.81 9.33
C THR A 284 -18.71 11.59 8.01
N LEU A 285 -18.98 12.46 7.04
CA LEU A 285 -18.32 12.53 5.75
C LEU A 285 -17.55 13.84 5.65
N ARG A 286 -16.36 13.81 5.05
CA ARG A 286 -15.58 14.98 4.71
C ARG A 286 -14.98 14.83 3.32
N GLU A 287 -14.98 15.93 2.59
CA GLU A 287 -14.26 16.07 1.32
C GLU A 287 -13.01 16.90 1.58
N VAL A 288 -11.87 16.38 1.16
CA VAL A 288 -10.57 17.03 1.32
C VAL A 288 -10.07 17.40 -0.07
N PRO A 289 -10.09 18.69 -0.43
CA PRO A 289 -9.67 19.11 -1.77
C PRO A 289 -8.19 18.80 -1.98
N VAL A 290 -7.85 18.32 -3.18
CA VAL A 290 -6.46 18.13 -3.61
C VAL A 290 -5.97 19.45 -4.20
N THR A 291 -4.82 19.93 -3.75
CA THR A 291 -4.20 21.14 -4.31
C THR A 291 -3.73 20.84 -5.74
N PRO A 292 -4.21 21.59 -6.75
CA PRO A 292 -3.78 21.40 -8.14
C PRO A 292 -2.25 21.50 -8.30
N ILE A 293 -1.75 20.81 -9.31
CA ILE A 293 -0.35 20.88 -9.74
C ILE A 293 -0.32 21.17 -11.23
N ASP A 294 0.63 21.98 -11.66
CA ASP A 294 0.85 22.23 -13.08
C ASP A 294 1.26 20.93 -13.78
N HIS A 295 0.65 20.67 -14.93
CA HIS A 295 0.82 19.42 -15.67
C HIS A 295 2.29 19.13 -16.02
N GLU A 296 3.07 20.16 -16.33
CA GLU A 296 4.50 20.07 -16.65
C GLU A 296 5.38 19.55 -15.50
N LEU A 297 4.89 19.63 -14.26
CA LEU A 297 5.60 19.11 -13.08
C LEU A 297 5.31 17.62 -12.85
N ILE A 298 4.26 17.07 -13.48
CA ILE A 298 3.89 15.67 -13.34
C ILE A 298 4.85 14.83 -14.19
N LYS A 299 5.62 13.95 -13.53
CA LYS A 299 6.53 13.02 -14.23
C LYS A 299 5.98 11.61 -14.29
N ASP A 300 5.40 11.14 -13.20
CA ASP A 300 4.87 9.79 -13.07
C ASP A 300 3.78 9.73 -11.99
N THR A 301 2.65 9.12 -12.30
CA THR A 301 1.55 8.91 -11.34
C THR A 301 1.76 7.65 -10.49
N ASN A 302 2.74 6.81 -10.84
CA ASN A 302 3.10 5.60 -10.12
C ASN A 302 3.41 5.86 -8.65
N GLY A 303 2.78 5.08 -7.77
CA GLY A 303 3.10 5.09 -6.35
C GLY A 303 2.59 6.32 -5.62
N CYS A 304 1.80 7.20 -6.27
CA CYS A 304 1.16 8.33 -5.61
C CYS A 304 0.18 7.87 -4.52
N GLY A 305 -0.57 6.80 -4.77
CA GLY A 305 -1.44 6.17 -3.77
C GLY A 305 -0.65 5.58 -2.60
N ASP A 306 0.45 4.87 -2.90
CA ASP A 306 1.34 4.32 -1.87
C ASP A 306 1.98 5.44 -1.03
N ALA A 307 2.41 6.52 -1.69
CA ALA A 307 2.99 7.68 -1.05
C ALA A 307 1.98 8.42 -0.18
N PHE A 308 0.74 8.57 -0.64
CA PHE A 308 -0.34 9.11 0.16
C PHE A 308 -0.53 8.32 1.45
N VAL A 309 -0.57 6.99 1.35
CA VAL A 309 -0.68 6.10 2.51
C VAL A 309 0.55 6.22 3.41
N GLY A 310 1.76 6.25 2.85
CA GLY A 310 3.00 6.42 3.61
C GLY A 310 3.05 7.74 4.38
N GLY A 311 2.63 8.84 3.75
CA GLY A 311 2.49 10.15 4.38
C GLY A 311 1.50 10.13 5.54
N PHE A 312 0.32 9.56 5.30
CA PHE A 312 -0.69 9.38 6.34
C PHE A 312 -0.16 8.56 7.52
N LEU A 313 0.48 7.41 7.24
CA LEU A 313 1.00 6.50 8.26
C LEU A 313 2.10 7.16 9.11
N SER A 314 2.95 7.99 8.50
CA SER A 314 4.03 8.70 9.21
C SER A 314 3.49 9.60 10.33
N GLN A 315 2.35 10.25 10.10
CA GLN A 315 1.70 11.13 11.08
C GLN A 315 0.81 10.34 12.05
N LEU A 316 0.16 9.28 11.56
CA LEU A 316 -0.63 8.37 12.38
C LEU A 316 0.22 7.72 13.47
N VAL A 317 1.42 7.25 13.14
CA VAL A 317 2.37 6.71 14.12
C VAL A 317 3.03 7.79 14.97
N GLN A 318 2.73 9.06 14.75
CA GLN A 318 3.08 10.15 15.68
C GLN A 318 1.88 10.60 16.51
N GLN A 319 0.73 9.92 16.36
CA GLN A 319 -0.55 10.26 16.98
C GLN A 319 -1.02 11.67 16.64
N ARG A 320 -0.65 12.18 15.46
CA ARG A 320 -1.16 13.45 14.96
C ARG A 320 -2.66 13.35 14.64
N PRO A 321 -3.39 14.48 14.68
CA PRO A 321 -4.77 14.53 14.22
C PRO A 321 -4.94 14.00 12.80
N LEU A 322 -6.15 13.48 12.51
CA LEU A 322 -6.52 12.98 11.17
C LEU A 322 -6.23 14.00 10.06
N GLU A 323 -6.40 15.29 10.34
CA GLU A 323 -6.12 16.35 9.37
C GLU A 323 -4.65 16.40 8.96
N GLU A 324 -3.73 16.37 9.92
CA GLU A 324 -2.29 16.34 9.65
C GLU A 324 -1.90 15.06 8.90
N CYS A 325 -2.55 13.93 9.20
CA CYS A 325 -2.34 12.68 8.46
C CYS A 325 -2.72 12.83 6.97
N LEU A 326 -3.87 13.43 6.69
CA LEU A 326 -4.35 13.66 5.32
C LEU A 326 -3.46 14.68 4.58
N GLN A 327 -3.06 15.76 5.25
CA GLN A 327 -2.17 16.77 4.68
C GLN A 327 -0.80 16.20 4.33
N CYS A 328 -0.21 15.39 5.22
CA CYS A 328 1.07 14.74 4.96
C CYS A 328 0.97 13.67 3.86
N GLY A 329 -0.15 12.94 3.79
CA GLY A 329 -0.45 12.06 2.67
C GLY A 329 -0.46 12.80 1.33
N SER A 330 -1.21 13.91 1.24
CA SER A 330 -1.24 14.74 0.03
C SER A 330 0.13 15.32 -0.33
N TYR A 331 0.90 15.77 0.67
CA TYR A 331 2.28 16.22 0.47
C TYR A 331 3.16 15.12 -0.15
N ALA A 332 3.16 13.93 0.45
CA ALA A 332 4.00 12.82 -0.02
C ALA A 332 3.62 12.37 -1.43
N ALA A 333 2.32 12.29 -1.73
CA ALA A 333 1.82 12.02 -3.07
C ALA A 333 2.29 13.08 -4.08
N ARG A 334 2.21 14.37 -3.71
CA ARG A 334 2.69 15.47 -4.57
C ARG A 334 4.19 15.41 -4.83
N VAL A 335 4.99 15.00 -3.85
CA VAL A 335 6.44 14.82 -4.03
C VAL A 335 6.71 13.67 -5.01
N VAL A 336 6.07 12.52 -4.80
CA VAL A 336 6.26 11.35 -5.67
C VAL A 336 5.79 11.61 -7.09
N LEU A 337 4.67 12.32 -7.27
CA LEU A 337 4.13 12.70 -8.58
C LEU A 337 5.13 13.46 -9.48
N GLN A 338 6.09 14.16 -8.86
CA GLN A 338 7.13 14.95 -9.54
C GLN A 338 8.45 14.17 -9.78
N ASN A 339 8.44 12.87 -9.51
CA ASN A 339 9.55 11.95 -9.69
C ASN A 339 9.12 10.71 -10.48
N TYR A 340 10.07 9.92 -10.98
CA TYR A 340 9.76 8.67 -11.67
C TYR A 340 9.65 7.52 -10.66
N GLY A 341 8.55 6.77 -10.74
CA GLY A 341 8.16 5.79 -9.74
C GLY A 341 7.96 6.34 -8.33
N CYS A 342 7.84 5.46 -7.33
CA CYS A 342 7.75 5.86 -5.93
C CYS A 342 9.13 6.25 -5.37
N THR A 343 9.62 7.40 -5.82
CA THR A 343 10.91 7.97 -5.42
C THR A 343 10.75 9.40 -4.88
N PHE A 344 11.69 9.82 -4.05
CA PHE A 344 11.60 11.06 -3.26
C PHE A 344 13.03 11.54 -2.91
N PRO A 345 13.22 12.84 -2.59
CA PRO A 345 14.51 13.36 -2.19
C PRO A 345 14.98 12.77 -0.85
N PRO A 346 16.28 12.85 -0.50
CA PRO A 346 16.79 12.25 0.74
C PRO A 346 16.13 12.75 2.03
N VAL A 347 15.74 14.03 2.05
CA VAL A 347 15.13 14.69 3.21
C VAL A 347 13.75 15.24 2.81
N PRO A 348 12.69 15.00 3.60
CA PRO A 348 11.40 15.61 3.37
C PRO A 348 11.43 17.10 3.74
N ASP A 349 10.71 17.88 2.94
CA ASP A 349 10.37 19.28 3.22
C ASP A 349 8.90 19.38 3.64
N TYR A 350 8.56 18.68 4.72
CA TYR A 350 7.23 18.70 5.34
C TYR A 350 7.36 19.28 6.76
N PRO A 351 6.57 20.30 7.12
CA PRO A 351 6.70 21.02 8.38
C PRO A 351 6.34 20.21 9.64
#